data_AF-A0A3S4GL61-F1
#
_entry.id   AF-A0A3S4GL61-F1
#
_cell.length_a   1.000
_cell.length_b   1.000
_cell.length_c   1.000
_cell.angle_alpha   90.00
_cell.angle_beta   90.00
_cell.angle_gamma   90.00
#
_symmetry.space_group_name_H-M   'P 1'
#
loop_
_entity.id
_entity.type
_entity.pdbx_description
1 polymer ?
#
loop_
_entity_poly.entity_id
_entity_poly.type
_entity_poly.pdbx_seq_one_letter_code
_entity_poly.pdbx_strand_id
1 'polypeptide(L)'
;MTNPLTGPEGASAIFGPQKGATPQMVASWTARWPLCAGDQAHAGVDVDQVPGAGAAGGMGAGLLAFCRAELRQGIEIVTEALGLDALVRDATLVITGEGRIDTARASKARCRLAWRGRQTLRQAGDRIAAA
;
A
#
# COMPACT_ATOMS: atom_id res chain seq x y z
N MET A 1 0.33 0.04 3.89
CA MET A 1 1.08 -0.25 5.12
C MET A 1 2.55 -0.15 4.79
N THR A 2 3.42 0.07 5.77
CA THR A 2 4.89 0.15 5.55
C THR A 2 5.64 -0.87 6.39
N ASN A 3 4.91 -1.73 7.11
CA ASN A 3 5.47 -2.75 8.00
C ASN A 3 6.49 -3.62 7.25
N PRO A 4 7.71 -3.76 7.80
CA PRO A 4 8.69 -4.71 7.30
C PRO A 4 8.20 -6.14 7.59
N LEU A 5 9.02 -7.11 7.20
CA LEU A 5 8.68 -8.51 7.31
C LEU A 5 8.84 -9.03 8.74
N THR A 6 9.98 -8.73 9.35
CA THR A 6 10.33 -9.10 10.72
C THR A 6 10.56 -7.89 11.62
N GLY A 7 10.81 -8.15 12.91
CA GLY A 7 11.03 -7.12 13.92
C GLY A 7 9.75 -6.71 14.66
N PRO A 8 9.84 -5.72 15.56
CA PRO A 8 8.72 -5.28 16.41
C PRO A 8 7.52 -4.77 15.62
N GLU A 9 7.75 -4.18 14.45
CA GLU A 9 6.70 -3.71 13.53
C GLU A 9 6.45 -4.68 12.36
N GLY A 10 7.00 -5.89 12.45
CA GLY A 10 6.94 -6.91 11.42
C GLY A 10 5.57 -7.55 11.23
N ALA A 11 5.45 -8.37 10.19
CA ALA A 11 4.19 -8.97 9.78
C ALA A 11 3.52 -9.80 10.90
N SER A 12 4.30 -10.68 11.54
CA SER A 12 3.81 -11.56 12.60
C SER A 12 3.44 -10.78 13.87
N ALA A 13 4.23 -9.76 14.23
CA ALA A 13 3.98 -8.96 15.43
C ALA A 13 2.71 -8.11 15.32
N ILE A 14 2.49 -7.48 14.17
CA ILE A 14 1.38 -6.54 13.97
C ILE A 14 0.09 -7.25 13.53
N PHE A 15 0.19 -8.21 12.60
CA PHE A 15 -1.00 -8.85 12.00
C PHE A 15 -1.28 -10.25 12.54
N GLY A 16 -0.37 -10.85 13.31
CA GLY A 16 -0.57 -12.15 13.94
C GLY A 16 -1.68 -12.14 15.00
N PRO A 17 -1.70 -11.20 15.96
CA PRO A 17 -2.70 -11.20 17.04
C PRO A 17 -4.15 -11.16 16.57
N GLN A 18 -4.46 -10.33 15.56
CA GLN A 18 -5.80 -10.27 14.96
C GLN A 18 -6.21 -11.54 14.20
N LYS A 19 -5.26 -12.43 13.89
CA LYS A 19 -5.49 -13.75 13.28
C LYS A 19 -5.42 -14.88 14.31
N GLY A 20 -5.36 -14.56 15.61
CA GLY A 20 -5.32 -15.53 16.71
C GLY A 20 -3.92 -16.04 17.07
N ALA A 21 -2.84 -15.41 16.61
CA ALA A 21 -1.49 -15.83 16.99
C ALA A 21 -1.17 -15.43 18.44
N THR A 22 -0.71 -16.40 19.24
CA THR A 22 -0.20 -16.13 20.59
C THR A 22 1.20 -15.50 20.53
N PRO A 23 1.67 -14.82 21.59
CA PRO A 23 3.03 -14.27 21.63
C PRO A 23 4.11 -15.32 21.35
N GLN A 24 3.92 -16.56 21.83
CA GLN A 24 4.82 -17.68 21.60
C GLN A 24 4.83 -18.09 20.12
N MET A 25 3.67 -18.09 19.45
CA MET A 25 3.58 -18.36 18.00
C MET A 25 4.30 -17.27 17.20
N VAL A 26 4.08 -16.00 17.54
CA VAL A 26 4.74 -14.86 16.88
C VAL A 26 6.26 -14.96 17.02
N ALA A 27 6.78 -15.26 18.21
CA ALA A 27 8.21 -15.45 18.43
C ALA A 27 8.77 -16.63 17.61
N SER A 28 8.08 -17.77 17.62
CA SER A 28 8.49 -18.97 16.87
C SER A 28 8.52 -18.73 15.35
N TRP A 29 7.50 -18.06 14.80
CA TRP A 29 7.42 -17.76 13.38
C TRP A 29 8.47 -16.74 12.93
N THR A 30 8.68 -15.70 13.74
CA THR A 30 9.71 -14.68 13.45
C THR A 30 11.12 -15.29 13.49
N ALA A 31 11.39 -16.19 14.44
CA ALA A 31 12.68 -16.89 14.55
C ALA A 31 12.94 -17.88 13.40
N ARG A 32 11.91 -18.36 12.72
CA ARG A 32 12.03 -19.23 11.54
C ARG A 32 12.28 -18.46 10.25
N TRP A 33 12.04 -17.15 10.24
CA TRP A 33 12.18 -16.33 9.05
C TRP A 33 13.59 -16.35 8.43
N PRO A 34 14.70 -16.23 9.20
CA PRO A 34 16.05 -16.30 8.64
C PRO A 34 16.35 -17.64 7.95
N LEU A 35 15.66 -18.72 8.34
CA LEU A 35 15.81 -20.04 7.70
C LEU A 35 15.15 -20.06 6.31
N CYS A 36 14.02 -19.35 6.14
CA CYS A 36 13.39 -19.14 4.83
C CYS A 36 14.13 -18.07 3.99
N ALA A 37 14.88 -17.16 4.62
CA ALA A 37 15.70 -16.17 3.93
C ALA A 37 16.89 -16.79 3.17
N GLY A 38 17.27 -18.04 3.50
CA GLY A 38 18.21 -18.82 2.69
C GLY A 38 17.76 -19.01 1.24
N ASP A 39 16.44 -19.08 0.99
CA ASP A 39 15.89 -19.15 -0.38
C ASP A 39 15.92 -17.78 -1.09
N GLN A 40 15.91 -16.67 -0.34
CA GLN A 40 16.07 -15.33 -0.91
C GLN A 40 17.50 -15.00 -1.30
N ALA A 41 18.48 -15.57 -0.59
CA ALA A 41 19.88 -15.51 -1.00
C ALA A 41 20.09 -16.12 -2.39
N HIS A 42 19.30 -17.15 -2.78
CA HIS A 42 19.30 -17.70 -4.13
C HIS A 42 18.67 -16.76 -5.17
N ALA A 43 17.73 -15.90 -4.76
CA ALA A 43 17.15 -14.85 -5.60
C ALA A 43 18.00 -13.57 -5.67
N GLY A 44 18.97 -13.40 -4.77
CA GLY A 44 19.89 -12.26 -4.71
C GLY A 44 19.25 -10.95 -4.25
N VAL A 45 18.11 -11.01 -3.55
CA VAL A 45 17.35 -9.83 -3.09
C VAL A 45 17.05 -9.94 -1.61
N ASP A 46 17.53 -8.98 -0.81
CA ASP A 46 17.15 -8.83 0.59
C ASP A 46 15.85 -8.01 0.68
N VAL A 47 14.77 -8.66 1.10
CA VAL A 47 13.45 -8.02 1.22
C VAL A 47 13.00 -7.84 2.67
N ASP A 48 13.81 -8.24 3.66
CA ASP A 48 13.36 -8.34 5.06
C ASP A 48 12.90 -6.99 5.62
N GLN A 49 13.68 -5.95 5.33
CA GLN A 49 13.44 -4.59 5.80
C GLN A 49 12.80 -3.68 4.73
N VAL A 50 12.38 -4.24 3.59
CA VAL A 50 11.70 -3.45 2.56
C VAL A 50 10.34 -2.97 3.08
N PRO A 51 10.03 -1.66 3.02
CA PRO A 51 8.75 -1.14 3.50
C PRO A 51 7.56 -1.81 2.81
N GLY A 52 6.68 -2.43 3.60
CA GLY A 52 5.52 -3.14 3.08
C GLY A 52 5.77 -4.61 2.72
N ALA A 53 6.99 -5.13 2.87
CA ALA A 53 7.29 -6.55 2.68
C ALA A 53 6.44 -7.46 3.58
N GLY A 54 6.07 -6.98 4.78
CA GLY A 54 5.19 -7.69 5.71
C GLY A 54 3.71 -7.71 5.31
N ALA A 55 3.33 -7.08 4.19
CA ALA A 55 1.95 -7.07 3.72
C ALA A 55 1.39 -8.49 3.54
N ALA A 56 0.12 -8.67 3.89
CA ALA A 56 -0.59 -9.95 3.84
C ALA A 56 0.12 -11.11 4.58
N GLY A 57 0.94 -10.82 5.60
CA GLY A 57 1.66 -11.84 6.35
C GLY A 57 2.98 -12.29 5.70
N GLY A 58 3.60 -11.42 4.91
CA GLY A 58 4.88 -11.71 4.23
C GLY A 58 4.73 -12.11 2.76
N MET A 59 3.52 -12.05 2.19
CA MET A 59 3.34 -12.26 0.76
C MET A 59 4.01 -11.14 -0.07
N GLY A 60 4.05 -9.91 0.44
CA GLY A 60 4.76 -8.80 -0.20
C GLY A 60 6.24 -9.11 -0.43
N ALA A 61 6.89 -9.69 0.57
CA ALA A 61 8.26 -10.19 0.50
C ALA A 61 8.46 -11.25 -0.60
N GLY A 62 7.55 -12.23 -0.69
CA GLY A 62 7.62 -13.27 -1.73
C GLY A 62 7.48 -12.71 -3.14
N LEU A 63 6.56 -11.77 -3.35
CA LEU A 63 6.38 -11.10 -4.65
C LEU A 63 7.60 -10.27 -5.05
N LEU A 64 8.23 -9.59 -4.10
CA LEU A 64 9.48 -8.87 -4.32
C LEU A 64 10.62 -9.82 -4.71
N ALA A 65 10.84 -10.87 -3.91
CA ALA A 65 11.97 -11.78 -4.09
C ALA A 65 11.86 -12.66 -5.35
N PHE A 66 10.67 -13.24 -5.61
CA PHE A 66 10.52 -14.26 -6.65
C PHE A 66 9.88 -13.73 -7.95
N CYS A 67 8.99 -12.75 -7.86
CA CYS A 67 8.30 -12.21 -9.03
C CYS A 67 8.89 -10.90 -9.53
N ARG A 68 9.89 -10.35 -8.83
CA ARG A 68 10.46 -9.01 -9.09
C ARG A 68 9.36 -7.94 -9.18
N ALA A 69 8.31 -8.09 -8.37
CA ALA A 69 7.19 -7.16 -8.34
C ALA A 69 7.59 -5.82 -7.71
N GLU A 70 6.78 -4.79 -7.90
CA GLU A 70 6.93 -3.49 -7.24
C GLU A 70 5.79 -3.26 -6.25
N LEU A 71 6.11 -2.88 -5.02
CA LEU A 71 5.10 -2.51 -4.02
C LEU A 71 4.69 -1.04 -4.22
N ARG A 72 3.47 -0.82 -4.70
CA ARG A 72 2.90 0.52 -4.94
C ARG A 72 1.65 0.76 -4.11
N GLN A 73 1.23 2.03 -3.96
CA GLN A 73 -0.02 2.32 -3.26
C GLN A 73 -1.21 1.82 -4.09
N GLY A 74 -2.11 1.03 -3.49
CA GLY A 74 -3.23 0.44 -4.22
C GLY A 74 -4.10 1.46 -4.96
N ILE A 75 -4.28 2.67 -4.40
CA ILE A 75 -5.00 3.74 -5.09
C ILE A 75 -4.30 4.18 -6.38
N GLU A 76 -2.96 4.25 -6.40
CA GLU A 76 -2.22 4.65 -7.60
C GLU A 76 -2.40 3.61 -8.71
N ILE A 77 -2.27 2.33 -8.37
CA ILE A 77 -2.48 1.21 -9.30
C ILE A 77 -3.86 1.30 -9.94
N VAL A 78 -4.91 1.48 -9.12
CA VAL A 78 -6.30 1.56 -9.62
C VAL A 78 -6.51 2.82 -10.46
N THR A 79 -6.02 3.99 -10.03
CA THR A 79 -6.21 5.24 -10.78
C THR A 79 -5.50 5.23 -12.12
N GLU A 80 -4.31 4.63 -12.19
CA GLU A 80 -3.55 4.49 -13.44
C GLU A 80 -4.20 3.47 -14.36
N ALA A 81 -4.59 2.30 -13.85
CA ALA A 81 -5.24 1.26 -14.64
C ALA A 81 -6.57 1.74 -15.25
N LEU A 82 -7.31 2.61 -14.56
CA LEU A 82 -8.55 3.20 -15.04
C LEU A 82 -8.34 4.46 -15.89
N GLY A 83 -7.10 4.93 -16.06
CA GLY A 83 -6.83 6.19 -16.76
C GLY A 83 -7.53 7.40 -16.13
N LEU A 84 -7.75 7.37 -14.82
CA LEU A 84 -8.63 8.32 -14.13
C LEU A 84 -8.16 9.76 -14.30
N ASP A 85 -6.85 10.00 -14.36
CA ASP A 85 -6.27 11.32 -14.58
C ASP A 85 -6.71 11.96 -15.90
N ALA A 86 -6.96 11.16 -16.95
CA ALA A 86 -7.49 11.66 -18.21
C ALA A 86 -8.99 11.96 -18.10
N LEU A 87 -9.74 11.09 -17.43
CA LEU A 87 -11.20 11.22 -17.26
C LEU A 87 -11.59 12.45 -16.43
N VAL A 88 -10.81 12.79 -15.41
CA VAL A 88 -11.09 13.96 -14.55
C VAL A 88 -10.51 15.26 -15.07
N ARG A 89 -9.74 15.23 -16.17
CA ARG A 89 -9.01 16.41 -16.67
C ARG A 89 -9.94 17.54 -17.08
N ASP A 90 -10.99 17.19 -17.81
CA ASP A 90 -11.95 18.15 -18.38
C ASP A 90 -13.31 18.09 -17.66
N ALA A 91 -13.36 17.45 -16.49
CA ALA A 91 -14.59 17.30 -15.72
C ALA A 91 -14.95 18.62 -15.01
N THR A 92 -16.16 19.13 -15.27
CA THR A 92 -16.70 20.32 -14.58
C THR A 92 -16.98 20.06 -13.10
N LEU A 93 -17.29 18.81 -12.74
CA LEU A 93 -17.55 18.38 -11.37
C LEU A 93 -17.13 16.92 -11.20
N VAL A 94 -16.37 16.64 -10.14
CA VAL A 94 -16.01 15.29 -9.73
C VAL A 94 -16.62 15.02 -8.36
N ILE A 95 -17.54 14.05 -8.29
CA ILE A 95 -18.13 13.58 -7.04
C ILE A 95 -17.50 12.23 -6.70
N THR A 96 -16.99 12.10 -5.48
CA THR A 96 -16.45 10.85 -4.94
C THR A 96 -17.03 10.60 -3.55
N GLY A 97 -17.11 9.35 -3.14
CA GLY A 97 -17.59 8.97 -1.81
C GLY A 97 -16.98 7.65 -1.36
N GLU A 98 -16.96 7.44 -0.05
CA GLU A 98 -16.71 6.12 0.51
C GLU A 98 -17.65 5.88 1.69
N GLY A 99 -18.18 4.67 1.79
CA GLY A 99 -18.94 4.22 2.95
C GLY A 99 -17.99 3.77 4.06
N ARG A 100 -18.24 4.19 5.29
CA ARG A 100 -17.48 3.76 6.45
C ARG A 100 -18.38 3.60 7.66
N ILE A 101 -18.17 2.49 8.38
CA ILE A 101 -19.00 2.09 9.53
C ILE A 101 -18.21 2.20 10.85
N ASP A 102 -16.88 2.31 10.81
CA ASP A 102 -16.00 2.35 11.99
C ASP A 102 -15.17 3.65 12.14
N THR A 103 -14.54 3.84 13.29
CA THR A 103 -13.70 5.03 13.60
C THR A 103 -12.20 4.87 13.24
N ALA A 104 -11.78 3.75 12.66
CA ALA A 104 -10.39 3.51 12.23
C ALA A 104 -9.92 4.39 11.02
N ARG A 105 -9.00 5.35 11.26
CA ARG A 105 -8.26 6.29 10.34
C ARG A 105 -8.75 6.49 8.89
N ALA A 106 -8.82 7.77 8.46
CA ALA A 106 -9.24 8.20 7.12
C ALA A 106 -8.58 7.41 5.97
N SER A 107 -9.37 7.02 4.97
CA SER A 107 -8.83 6.29 3.82
C SER A 107 -7.92 7.17 2.97
N LYS A 108 -6.90 6.55 2.39
CA LYS A 108 -5.96 7.21 1.49
C LYS A 108 -6.58 7.60 0.14
N ALA A 109 -7.71 6.98 -0.23
CA ALA A 109 -8.40 7.25 -1.48
C ALA A 109 -8.97 8.69 -1.51
N ARG A 110 -9.58 9.15 -0.41
CA ARG A 110 -10.13 10.51 -0.29
C ARG A 110 -9.09 11.61 -0.47
N CYS A 111 -7.98 11.53 0.26
CA CYS A 111 -6.98 12.60 0.25
C CYS A 111 -6.35 12.78 -1.14
N ARG A 112 -6.13 11.69 -1.87
CA ARG A 112 -5.38 11.74 -3.12
C ARG A 112 -6.21 12.18 -4.32
N LEU A 113 -7.46 11.72 -4.45
CA LEU A 113 -8.38 12.20 -5.50
C LEU A 113 -8.77 13.67 -5.29
N ALA A 114 -9.08 14.07 -4.07
CA ALA A 114 -9.41 15.45 -3.75
C ALA A 114 -8.21 16.41 -3.88
N TRP A 115 -6.97 15.92 -3.76
CA TRP A 115 -5.76 16.72 -4.00
C TRP A 115 -5.45 16.83 -5.50
N ARG A 116 -5.52 15.73 -6.25
CA ARG A 116 -5.30 15.75 -7.72
C ARG A 116 -6.35 16.58 -8.45
N GLY A 117 -7.63 16.44 -8.10
CA GLY A 117 -8.70 17.29 -8.66
C GLY A 117 -8.49 18.78 -8.39
N ARG A 118 -7.88 19.17 -7.27
CA ARG A 118 -7.56 20.56 -6.96
C ARG A 118 -6.44 21.16 -7.82
N GLN A 119 -5.50 20.35 -8.31
CA GLN A 119 -4.48 20.83 -9.25
C GLN A 119 -5.07 21.06 -10.64
N THR A 120 -5.92 20.15 -11.11
CA THR A 120 -6.63 20.27 -12.39
C THR A 120 -7.62 21.43 -12.38
N LEU A 121 -8.39 21.60 -11.30
CA LEU A 121 -9.37 22.69 -11.16
C LEU A 121 -8.71 24.08 -11.09
N ARG A 122 -7.50 24.21 -10.52
CA ARG A 122 -6.74 25.48 -10.61
C ARG A 122 -6.35 25.80 -12.06
N GLN A 123 -5.83 24.82 -12.79
CA GLN A 123 -5.46 25.00 -14.20
C GLN A 123 -6.65 25.26 -15.13
N ALA A 124 -7.82 24.69 -14.84
CA ALA A 124 -9.06 24.95 -15.56
C ALA A 124 -9.68 26.32 -15.20
N GLY A 125 -9.62 26.72 -13.91
CA GLY A 125 -10.05 28.04 -13.46
C GLY A 125 -9.25 29.19 -14.07
N ASP A 126 -7.94 29.01 -14.21
CA ASP A 126 -7.05 30.00 -14.85
C ASP A 126 -7.34 30.17 -16.35
N ARG A 127 -7.86 29.14 -17.03
CA ARG A 127 -8.28 29.21 -18.45
C ARG A 127 -9.63 29.88 -18.66
N ILE A 128 -10.55 29.77 -17.71
CA ILE A 128 -11.85 30.44 -17.74
C ILE A 128 -11.71 31.93 -17.38
N ALA A 129 -10.74 32.30 -16.55
CA ALA A 129 -10.46 33.70 -16.21
C ALA A 129 -9.68 34.46 -17.32
N ALA A 130 -9.17 33.76 -18.33
CA ALA A 130 -8.36 34.31 -19.42
C ALA A 130 -9.09 34.35 -20.78
N ALA A 131 -10.38 34.01 -20.82
CA ALA A 131 -11.27 34.10 -21.98
C ALA A 131 -12.35 35.16 -21.75
#